data_AF-A0A7L1NIC6-F1
#
_entry.id   AF-A0A7L1NIC6-F1
#
_cell.length_a   1.000
_cell.length_b   1.000
_cell.length_c   1.000
_cell.angle_alpha   90.00
_cell.angle_beta   90.00
_cell.angle_gamma   90.00
#
_symmetry.space_group_name_H-M   'P 1'
#
loop_
_entity.id
_entity.type
_entity.pdbx_description
1 polymer ?
#
loop_
_entity_poly.entity_id
_entity_poly.type
_entity_poly.pdbx_seq_one_letter_code
_entity_poly.pdbx_strand_id
1 'polypeptide(L)'
;GGVRALYRRILRLHRALPAALRALGDRYVREEFRKHKAAQPAEVQRFLREWEATLIEQQINEDKQDLREKTVYGVQLTEEKLNDFRDEQIGQLKELMDEATKPKAK
;
A
#
# COMPACT_ATOMS: atom_id res chain seq x y z
N GLY A 1 3.11 -23.00 1.87
CA GLY A 1 1.86 -22.33 2.26
C GLY A 1 1.77 -20.96 1.61
N GLY A 2 0.58 -20.61 1.09
CA GLY A 2 0.33 -19.37 0.32
C GLY A 2 0.70 -18.08 1.05
N VAL A 3 0.44 -18.00 2.36
CA VAL A 3 0.70 -16.78 3.18
C VAL A 3 2.18 -16.39 3.19
N ARG A 4 3.10 -17.35 3.40
CA ARG A 4 4.55 -17.08 3.37
C ARG A 4 5.06 -16.72 1.97
N ALA A 5 4.42 -17.25 0.92
CA ALA A 5 4.76 -16.90 -0.45
C ALA A 5 4.34 -15.46 -0.76
N LEU A 6 3.11 -15.08 -0.36
CA LEU A 6 2.57 -13.73 -0.53
C LEU A 6 3.41 -12.68 0.21
N TYR A 7 3.72 -12.92 1.49
CA TYR A 7 4.59 -12.05 2.28
C TYR A 7 5.94 -11.78 1.58
N ARG A 8 6.60 -12.84 1.10
CA ARG A 8 7.88 -12.71 0.39
C ARG A 8 7.73 -12.04 -0.97
N ARG A 9 6.57 -12.15 -1.64
CA ARG A 9 6.31 -11.49 -2.94
C ARG A 9 6.14 -10.00 -2.74
N ILE A 10 5.32 -9.58 -1.76
CA ILE A 10 5.11 -8.16 -1.44
C ILE A 10 6.44 -7.47 -1.12
N LEU A 11 7.24 -8.04 -0.20
CA LEU A 11 8.55 -7.47 0.16
C LEU A 11 9.56 -7.46 -1.00
N ARG A 12 9.39 -8.31 -2.02
CA ARG A 12 10.20 -8.25 -3.24
C ARG A 12 9.77 -7.11 -4.15
N LEU A 13 8.46 -6.93 -4.34
CA LEU A 13 7.91 -5.82 -5.11
C LEU A 13 8.30 -4.47 -4.51
N HIS A 14 8.22 -4.33 -3.18
CA HIS A 14 8.62 -3.11 -2.48
C HIS A 14 10.06 -2.66 -2.75
N ARG A 15 10.97 -3.55 -3.16
CA ARG A 15 12.36 -3.18 -3.50
C ARG A 15 12.45 -2.26 -4.72
N ALA A 16 11.44 -2.28 -5.58
CA ALA A 16 11.35 -1.40 -6.74
C ALA A 16 10.63 -0.08 -6.44
N LEU A 17 10.06 0.09 -5.24
CA LEU A 17 9.43 1.35 -4.85
C LEU A 17 10.47 2.39 -4.42
N PRO A 18 10.16 3.70 -4.53
CA PRO A 18 10.93 4.78 -3.92
C PRO A 18 11.22 4.52 -2.43
N ALA A 19 12.39 4.92 -1.96
CA ALA A 19 12.90 4.55 -0.64
C ALA A 19 11.92 4.82 0.52
N ALA A 20 11.25 5.97 0.51
CA ALA A 20 10.26 6.33 1.53
C ALA A 20 9.03 5.41 1.50
N LEU A 21 8.48 5.14 0.31
CA LEU A 21 7.33 4.25 0.12
C LEU A 21 7.68 2.80 0.50
N ARG A 22 8.88 2.33 0.12
CA ARG A 22 9.39 1.03 0.53
C ARG A 22 9.47 0.91 2.05
N ALA A 23 10.07 1.88 2.73
CA ALA A 23 10.24 1.84 4.19
C ALA A 23 8.89 1.80 4.91
N LEU A 24 7.95 2.65 4.47
CA LEU A 24 6.59 2.69 5.01
C LEU A 24 5.86 1.36 4.78
N GLY A 25 5.85 0.86 3.54
CA GLY A 25 5.19 -0.37 3.15
C GLY A 25 5.77 -1.60 3.85
N ASP A 26 7.10 -1.73 3.93
CA ASP A 26 7.77 -2.86 4.61
C ASP A 26 7.38 -2.93 6.09
N ARG A 27 7.30 -1.78 6.77
CA ARG A 27 6.87 -1.73 8.17
C ARG A 27 5.42 -2.19 8.30
N TYR A 28 4.52 -1.63 7.49
CA TYR A 28 3.09 -1.96 7.51
C TYR A 28 2.85 -3.45 7.26
N VAL A 29 3.45 -4.01 6.20
CA VAL A 29 3.32 -5.45 5.85
C VAL A 29 3.79 -6.34 6.99
N ARG A 30 4.93 -6.02 7.63
CA ARG A 30 5.44 -6.81 8.77
C ARG A 30 4.48 -6.80 9.95
N GLU A 31 3.92 -5.64 10.28
CA GLU A 31 2.99 -5.48 11.37
C GLU A 31 1.69 -6.23 11.11
N GLU A 32 1.10 -6.08 9.91
CA GLU A 32 -0.17 -6.72 9.57
C GLU A 32 -0.07 -8.25 9.52
N PHE A 33 0.99 -8.81 8.90
CA PHE A 33 1.19 -10.25 8.90
C PHE A 33 1.49 -10.80 10.30
N ARG A 34 2.11 -10.00 11.19
CA ARG A 34 2.36 -10.40 12.58
C ARG A 34 1.05 -10.43 13.37
N LYS A 35 0.19 -9.41 13.23
CA LYS A 35 -1.12 -9.33 13.90
C LYS A 35 -2.02 -10.50 13.50
N HIS A 36 -1.97 -10.92 12.24
CA HIS A 36 -2.85 -11.97 11.69
C HIS A 36 -2.24 -13.37 11.70
N LYS A 37 -1.18 -13.61 12.49
CA LYS A 37 -0.50 -14.92 12.53
C LYS A 37 -1.40 -16.07 13.01
N ALA A 38 -2.42 -15.77 13.81
CA ALA A 38 -3.37 -16.73 14.38
C ALA A 38 -4.80 -16.56 13.80
N ALA A 39 -4.94 -15.91 12.64
CA ALA A 39 -6.22 -15.71 12.00
C ALA A 39 -6.88 -17.04 11.57
N GLN A 40 -8.21 -17.07 11.54
CA GLN A 40 -8.96 -18.26 11.17
C GLN A 40 -8.83 -18.55 9.67
N PRO A 41 -9.01 -19.81 9.21
CA PRO A 41 -8.80 -20.17 7.80
C PRO A 41 -9.61 -19.32 6.80
N ALA A 42 -10.85 -18.95 7.14
CA ALA A 42 -11.69 -18.10 6.30
C ALA A 42 -11.11 -16.67 6.14
N GLU A 43 -10.59 -16.11 7.23
CA GLU A 43 -9.93 -14.81 7.25
C GLU A 43 -8.62 -14.85 6.46
N VAL A 44 -7.85 -15.94 6.57
CA VAL A 44 -6.63 -16.16 5.78
C VAL A 44 -6.94 -16.18 4.28
N GLN A 45 -8.03 -16.83 3.86
CA GLN A 45 -8.42 -16.85 2.44
C GLN A 45 -8.82 -15.46 1.92
N ARG A 46 -9.59 -14.70 2.72
CA ARG A 46 -9.89 -13.30 2.37
C ARG A 46 -8.62 -12.47 2.31
N PHE A 47 -7.74 -12.60 3.29
CA PHE A 47 -6.47 -11.90 3.35
C PHE A 47 -5.61 -12.18 2.10
N LEU A 48 -5.49 -13.44 1.67
CA LEU A 48 -4.71 -13.77 0.47
C LEU A 48 -5.25 -13.11 -0.81
N ARG A 49 -6.58 -12.94 -0.94
CA ARG A 49 -7.21 -12.27 -2.08
C ARG A 49 -6.99 -10.76 -2.05
N GLU A 50 -7.29 -10.11 -0.93
CA GLU A 50 -7.17 -8.65 -0.81
C GLU A 50 -5.71 -8.18 -0.94
N TRP A 51 -4.75 -9.03 -0.58
CA TRP A 51 -3.32 -8.71 -0.59
C TRP A 51 -2.57 -9.20 -1.82
N GLU A 52 -3.26 -9.56 -2.90
CA GLU A 52 -2.64 -10.11 -4.12
C GLU A 52 -1.61 -9.15 -4.78
N ALA A 53 -1.50 -7.90 -4.29
CA ALA A 53 -0.45 -6.91 -4.63
C ALA A 53 -0.30 -6.62 -6.12
N THR A 54 -1.36 -6.88 -6.89
CA THR A 54 -1.43 -6.74 -8.35
C THR A 54 -1.27 -5.30 -8.78
N LEU A 55 -1.90 -4.36 -8.08
CA LEU A 55 -1.81 -2.93 -8.36
C LEU A 55 -0.37 -2.39 -8.26
N ILE A 56 0.34 -2.75 -7.19
CA ILE A 56 1.74 -2.32 -6.99
C ILE A 56 2.63 -2.91 -8.09
N GLU A 57 2.42 -4.16 -8.46
CA GLU A 57 3.15 -4.80 -9.55
C GLU A 57 2.91 -4.13 -10.90
N GLN A 58 1.66 -3.76 -11.21
CA GLN A 58 1.30 -3.01 -12.42
C GLN A 58 2.03 -1.66 -12.47
N GLN A 59 1.95 -0.86 -11.41
CA GLN A 59 2.59 0.46 -11.34
C GLN A 59 4.12 0.40 -11.41
N ILE A 60 4.73 -0.63 -10.81
CA ILE A 60 6.18 -0.87 -10.95
C ILE A 60 6.56 -1.21 -12.40
N ASN A 61 5.70 -1.94 -13.12
CA ASN A 61 5.97 -2.30 -14.50
C ASN A 61 5.79 -1.11 -15.45
N GLU A 62 4.78 -0.28 -15.21
CA GLU A 62 4.57 1.00 -15.92
C GLU A 62 5.78 1.92 -15.74
N ASP A 63 6.28 2.08 -14.51
CA ASP A 63 7.48 2.90 -14.22
C ASP A 63 8.74 2.44 -14.94
N LYS A 64 8.87 1.13 -15.16
CA LYS A 64 10.02 0.59 -15.92
C LYS A 64 9.90 0.84 -17.42
N GLN A 65 8.67 0.96 -17.93
CA GLN A 65 8.41 1.18 -19.35
C GLN A 65 8.46 2.67 -19.70
N ASP A 66 8.02 3.53 -18.79
CA ASP A 66 7.99 4.97 -18.98
C ASP A 66 9.32 5.62 -18.55
N LEU A 67 10.28 5.65 -19.46
CA LEU A 67 11.62 6.24 -19.21
C LEU A 67 11.58 7.78 -19.12
N ARG A 68 10.43 8.44 -19.34
CA ARG A 68 10.33 9.90 -19.50
C ARG A 68 9.49 10.57 -18.42
N GLU A 69 8.42 9.93 -17.95
CA GLU A 69 7.58 10.49 -16.89
C GLU A 69 7.78 9.79 -15.55
N LYS A 70 7.73 10.57 -14.48
CA LYS A 70 7.88 10.06 -13.12
C LYS A 70 6.59 9.39 -12.70
N THR A 71 6.63 8.07 -12.46
CA THR A 71 5.43 7.33 -12.06
C THR A 71 4.86 7.84 -10.74
N VAL A 72 3.55 8.06 -10.73
CA VAL A 72 2.78 8.36 -9.54
C VAL A 72 2.24 7.04 -8.97
N TYR A 73 2.74 6.64 -7.81
CA TYR A 73 2.26 5.44 -7.11
C TYR A 73 0.97 5.73 -6.34
N GLY A 74 0.09 4.73 -6.29
CA GLY A 74 -1.23 4.82 -5.68
C GLY A 74 -2.34 5.13 -6.68
N VAL A 75 -3.58 5.20 -6.20
CA VAL A 75 -4.76 5.53 -6.99
C VAL A 75 -5.50 6.68 -6.34
N GLN A 76 -6.16 7.51 -7.14
CA GLN A 76 -7.04 8.53 -6.59
C GLN A 76 -8.22 7.86 -5.88
N LEU A 77 -8.53 8.36 -4.68
CA LEU A 77 -9.72 7.96 -3.94
C LEU A 77 -10.94 8.61 -4.60
N THR A 78 -11.88 7.77 -5.05
CA THR A 78 -13.17 8.24 -5.54
C THR A 78 -14.04 8.71 -4.38
N GLU A 79 -15.02 9.57 -4.65
CA GLU A 79 -15.98 10.03 -3.65
C GLU A 79 -16.74 8.87 -3.01
N GLU A 80 -17.13 7.87 -3.82
CA GLU A 80 -17.76 6.63 -3.34
C GLU A 80 -16.89 5.92 -2.31
N LYS A 81 -15.59 5.78 -2.57
CA LYS A 81 -14.66 5.16 -1.61
C LYS A 81 -14.45 6.00 -0.37
N LEU A 82 -14.51 7.33 -0.48
CA LEU A 82 -14.41 8.23 0.67
C LEU A 82 -15.64 8.10 1.58
N ASN A 83 -16.82 7.87 1.01
CA ASN A 83 -18.07 7.68 1.76
C ASN A 83 -18.07 6.39 2.61
N ASP A 84 -17.18 5.43 2.32
CA ASP A 84 -17.02 4.21 3.11
C ASP A 84 -16.23 4.46 4.42
N PHE A 85 -15.58 5.62 4.58
CA PHE A 85 -14.82 5.97 5.76
C PHE A 85 -15.68 6.67 6.81
N ARG A 86 -15.34 6.48 8.10
CA ARG A 86 -15.90 7.31 9.19
C ARG A 86 -15.32 8.72 9.11
N ASP A 87 -16.07 9.70 9.60
CA ASP A 87 -15.66 11.13 9.64
C ASP A 87 -14.27 11.32 10.26
N GLU A 88 -13.98 10.60 11.35
CA GLU A 88 -12.67 10.64 12.03
C GLU A 88 -11.54 10.16 11.12
N GLN A 89 -11.78 9.12 10.31
CA GLN A 89 -10.80 8.60 9.37
C GLN A 89 -10.60 9.56 8.19
N ILE A 90 -11.66 10.22 7.74
CA ILE A 90 -11.59 11.28 6.72
C ILE A 90 -10.75 12.46 7.25
N GLY A 91 -10.97 12.86 8.50
CA GLY A 91 -10.17 13.89 9.18
C GLY A 91 -8.68 13.53 9.21
N GLN A 92 -8.34 12.30 9.62
CA GLN A 92 -6.96 11.81 9.64
C GLN A 92 -6.32 11.78 8.23
N LEU A 93 -7.07 11.34 7.22
CA LEU A 93 -6.59 11.35 5.82
C LEU A 93 -6.30 12.78 5.36
N LYS A 94 -7.16 13.74 5.73
CA LYS A 94 -6.97 15.15 5.40
C LYS A 94 -5.72 15.74 6.07
N GLU A 95 -5.53 15.47 7.36
CA GLU A 95 -4.33 15.91 8.10
C GLU A 95 -3.04 15.36 7.47
N LEU A 96 -3.04 14.07 7.09
CA LEU A 96 -1.91 13.45 6.41
C LEU A 96 -1.61 14.10 5.05
N MET A 97 -2.65 14.38 4.26
CA MET A 97 -2.51 15.06 2.97
C MET A 97 -1.93 16.47 3.14
N ASP A 98 -2.42 17.22 4.12
CA ASP A 98 -1.94 18.57 4.40
C ASP A 98 -0.48 18.54 4.84
N GLU A 99 -0.09 17.62 5.74
CA GLU A 99 1.30 17.44 6.16
C GLU A 99 2.21 17.07 4.99
N ALA A 100 1.78 16.14 4.13
CA ALA A 100 2.58 15.69 2.99
C ALA A 100 2.76 16.74 1.89
N THR A 101 1.86 17.72 1.80
CA THR A 101 1.86 18.79 0.79
C THR A 101 2.43 20.11 1.30
N LYS A 102 2.77 20.21 2.60
CA LYS A 102 3.45 21.38 3.16
C LYS A 102 4.73 21.70 2.37
N PRO A 103 4.95 22.98 2.01
CA PRO A 103 6.18 23.38 1.35
C PRO A 103 7.36 23.11 2.28
N LYS A 104 8.39 22.45 1.77
CA LYS A 104 9.63 22.25 2.53
C LYS A 104 10.19 23.63 2.87
N ALA A 105 10.35 23.93 4.16
CA ALA A 105 11.05 25.13 4.60
C ALA A 105 12.45 25.13 3.99
N LYS A 106 12.82 26.26 3.37
CA LYS A 106 14.11 26.46 2.70
C LYS A 106 15.27 26.46 3.69
#